data_AF-A0A495RMT4-F1
#
_entry.id   AF-A0A495RMT4-F1
#
_cell.length_a   1.000
_cell.length_b   1.000
_cell.length_c   1.000
_cell.angle_alpha   90.00
_cell.angle_beta   90.00
_cell.angle_gamma   90.00
#
_symmetry.space_group_name_H-M   'P 1'
#
loop_
_entity.id
_entity.type
_entity.pdbx_description
1 polymer ?
#
loop_
_entity_poly.entity_id
_entity_poly.type
_entity_poly.pdbx_seq_one_letter_code
_entity_poly.pdbx_strand_id
1 'polypeptide(L)'
;MTSLSSTPVLRTTLLWSAAATAALAVAGAIIGFAVGGASGLWSAIVAIVLAAVFLGFTAGTILIANRWFGDPLYVPIFFGAVMGGWLLKFVVFLVVLFLLRGQPWLNAGVFFVALVASVVVSLVIDAVVMTRMRVPAVDVTLPTLADVVDDARRPTAPEQGEDAAETPPPADANPPRD
;
A
#
# COMPACT_ATOMS: atom_id res chain seq x y z
N MET A 1 -0.02 -5.20 -29.76
CA MET A 1 0.28 -4.58 -28.45
C MET A 1 -1.06 -4.30 -27.76
N THR A 2 -1.58 -5.25 -27.00
CA THR A 2 -2.81 -5.04 -26.21
C THR A 2 -2.42 -4.27 -24.96
N SER A 3 -2.83 -3.00 -24.89
CA SER A 3 -2.73 -2.22 -23.66
C SER A 3 -3.43 -3.00 -22.55
N LEU A 4 -2.67 -3.48 -21.56
CA LEU A 4 -3.21 -4.04 -20.32
C LEU A 4 -3.91 -2.89 -19.59
N SER A 5 -5.19 -2.71 -19.87
CA SER A 5 -6.02 -1.74 -19.16
C SER A 5 -6.14 -2.20 -17.71
N SER A 6 -5.79 -1.34 -16.76
CA SER A 6 -5.89 -1.60 -15.30
C SER A 6 -7.33 -1.57 -14.78
N THR A 7 -8.31 -1.25 -15.64
CA THR A 7 -9.73 -1.15 -15.30
C THR A 7 -10.37 -2.47 -14.81
N PRO A 8 -10.08 -3.66 -15.38
CA PRO A 8 -10.71 -4.91 -14.95
C PRO A 8 -10.27 -5.33 -13.54
N VAL A 9 -8.99 -5.15 -13.21
CA VAL A 9 -8.45 -5.50 -11.88
C VAL A 9 -9.03 -4.57 -10.82
N LEU A 10 -8.99 -3.25 -11.05
CA LEU A 10 -9.55 -2.26 -10.11
C LEU A 10 -11.05 -2.48 -9.90
N ARG A 11 -11.79 -2.75 -10.99
CA ARG A 11 -13.23 -3.06 -10.93
C ARG A 11 -13.50 -4.34 -10.16
N THR A 12 -12.67 -5.37 -10.33
CA THR A 12 -12.80 -6.64 -9.60
C THR A 12 -12.58 -6.41 -8.11
N THR A 13 -11.50 -5.72 -7.71
CA THR A 13 -11.24 -5.41 -6.30
C THR A 13 -12.36 -4.57 -5.68
N LEU A 14 -12.89 -3.57 -6.40
CA LEU A 14 -14.02 -2.75 -5.95
C LEU A 14 -15.31 -3.56 -5.81
N LEU A 15 -15.61 -4.46 -6.76
CA LEU A 15 -16.79 -5.31 -6.71
C LEU A 15 -16.71 -6.31 -5.55
N TRP A 16 -15.56 -6.93 -5.33
CA TRP A 16 -15.36 -7.87 -4.23
C TRP A 16 -15.47 -7.19 -2.86
N SER A 17 -14.88 -6.01 -2.69
CA SER A 17 -14.97 -5.26 -1.44
C SER A 17 -16.38 -4.71 -1.20
N ALA A 18 -17.10 -4.29 -2.24
CA ALA A 18 -18.51 -3.93 -2.15
C ALA A 18 -19.40 -5.13 -1.77
N ALA A 19 -19.18 -6.30 -2.40
CA ALA A 19 -19.93 -7.51 -2.12
C ALA A 19 -19.71 -8.02 -0.69
N ALA A 20 -18.47 -8.02 -0.21
CA ALA A 20 -18.14 -8.40 1.16
C ALA A 20 -18.80 -7.45 2.17
N THR A 21 -18.75 -6.14 1.92
CA THR A 21 -19.41 -5.13 2.75
C THR A 21 -20.92 -5.33 2.78
N ALA A 22 -21.54 -5.60 1.63
CA ALA A 22 -22.98 -5.87 1.54
C ALA A 22 -23.38 -7.13 2.31
N ALA A 23 -22.61 -8.22 2.19
CA ALA A 23 -22.86 -9.46 2.94
C ALA A 23 -22.77 -9.24 4.45
N LEU A 24 -21.74 -8.51 4.91
CA LEU A 24 -21.60 -8.09 6.31
C LEU A 24 -22.79 -7.24 6.74
N ALA A 25 -23.19 -6.24 5.95
CA ALA A 25 -24.31 -5.35 6.25
C ALA A 25 -25.61 -6.13 6.44
N VAL A 26 -25.90 -7.10 5.57
CA VAL A 26 -27.10 -7.94 5.69
C VAL A 26 -27.03 -8.83 6.94
N ALA A 27 -25.92 -9.52 7.17
CA ALA A 27 -25.76 -10.40 8.33
C ALA A 27 -25.85 -9.62 9.65
N GLY A 28 -25.14 -8.49 9.74
CA GLY A 28 -25.16 -7.61 10.90
C GLY A 28 -26.52 -6.96 11.12
N ALA A 29 -27.23 -6.59 10.06
CA ALA A 29 -28.59 -6.06 10.15
C ALA A 29 -29.56 -7.09 10.76
N ILE A 30 -29.51 -8.35 10.29
CA ILE A 30 -30.36 -9.43 10.80
C ILE A 30 -30.05 -9.71 12.28
N ILE A 31 -28.78 -9.87 12.63
CA ILE A 31 -28.34 -10.17 14.01
C ILE A 31 -28.65 -8.99 14.93
N GLY A 32 -28.34 -7.77 14.49
CA GLY A 32 -28.60 -6.54 15.26
C GLY A 32 -30.09 -6.33 15.51
N PHE A 33 -30.93 -6.59 14.51
CA PHE A 33 -32.38 -6.54 14.67
C PHE A 33 -32.88 -7.58 15.68
N ALA A 34 -32.39 -8.81 15.61
CA ALA A 34 -32.80 -9.87 16.55
C ALA A 34 -32.43 -9.56 18.01
N VAL A 35 -31.30 -8.89 18.25
CA VAL A 35 -30.81 -8.58 19.61
C VAL A 35 -31.42 -7.30 20.19
N GLY A 36 -31.57 -6.25 19.38
CA GLY A 36 -31.92 -4.90 19.84
C GLY A 36 -33.07 -4.23 19.09
N GLY A 37 -33.81 -4.97 18.25
CA GLY A 37 -34.85 -4.43 17.39
C GLY A 37 -34.32 -3.36 16.43
N ALA A 38 -35.12 -2.32 16.19
CA ALA A 38 -34.72 -1.22 15.31
C ALA A 38 -33.42 -0.53 15.74
N SER A 39 -33.18 -0.37 17.05
CA SER A 39 -31.95 0.25 17.56
C SER A 39 -30.71 -0.59 17.24
N GLY A 40 -30.79 -1.91 17.40
CA GLY A 40 -29.71 -2.84 17.10
C GLY A 40 -29.42 -2.95 15.60
N LEU A 41 -30.46 -2.93 14.76
CA LEU A 41 -30.33 -2.88 13.30
C LEU A 41 -29.49 -1.68 12.85
N TRP A 42 -29.89 -0.46 13.22
CA TRP A 42 -29.19 0.76 12.83
C TRP A 42 -27.77 0.82 13.41
N SER A 43 -27.60 0.36 14.65
CA SER A 43 -26.28 0.28 15.30
C SER A 43 -25.33 -0.63 14.53
N ALA A 44 -25.79 -1.81 14.10
CA ALA A 44 -24.99 -2.76 13.34
C ALA A 44 -24.63 -2.21 11.95
N ILE A 45 -25.60 -1.63 11.23
CA ILE A 45 -25.37 -1.05 9.89
C ILE A 45 -24.32 0.08 9.98
N VAL A 46 -24.45 0.99 10.95
CA VAL A 46 -23.52 2.11 11.11
C VAL A 46 -22.11 1.61 11.44
N ALA A 47 -21.97 0.58 12.28
CA ALA A 47 -20.68 -0.03 12.57
C ALA A 47 -20.01 -0.63 11.32
N ILE A 48 -20.78 -1.31 10.48
CA ILE A 48 -20.28 -1.95 9.26
C ILE A 48 -19.91 -0.92 8.19
N VAL A 49 -20.74 0.10 8.00
CA VAL A 49 -20.42 1.22 7.11
C VAL A 49 -19.15 1.92 7.57
N LEU A 50 -19.00 2.15 8.88
CA LEU A 50 -17.79 2.74 9.43
C LEU A 50 -16.55 1.87 9.15
N ALA A 51 -16.65 0.55 9.35
CA ALA A 51 -15.57 -0.37 9.04
C ALA A 51 -15.19 -0.33 7.55
N ALA A 52 -16.18 -0.30 6.65
CA ALA A 52 -15.97 -0.20 5.22
C ALA A 52 -15.31 1.13 4.81
N VAL A 53 -15.72 2.26 5.41
CA VAL A 53 -15.06 3.57 5.21
C VAL A 53 -13.61 3.50 5.66
N PHE A 54 -13.33 2.87 6.80
CA PHE A 54 -11.98 2.74 7.35
C PHE A 54 -11.08 1.87 6.46
N LEU A 55 -11.65 0.85 5.83
CA LEU A 55 -10.97 0.01 4.85
C LEU A 55 -10.70 0.78 3.55
N GLY A 56 -11.71 1.49 3.03
CA GLY A 56 -11.58 2.34 1.84
C GLY A 56 -10.55 3.45 2.03
N PHE A 57 -10.45 4.00 3.24
CA PHE A 57 -9.44 4.99 3.60
C PHE A 57 -8.02 4.43 3.43
N THR A 58 -7.77 3.21 3.93
CA THR A 58 -6.49 2.51 3.73
C THR A 58 -6.18 2.34 2.24
N ALA A 59 -7.13 1.81 1.46
CA ALA A 59 -6.96 1.63 0.02
C ALA A 59 -6.67 2.97 -0.70
N GLY A 60 -7.39 4.03 -0.33
CA GLY A 60 -7.22 5.37 -0.89
C GLY A 60 -5.83 5.96 -0.62
N THR A 61 -5.33 5.83 0.62
CA THR A 61 -3.97 6.30 0.95
C THR A 61 -2.89 5.60 0.13
N ILE A 62 -3.03 4.30 -0.11
CA ILE A 62 -2.10 3.54 -0.95
C ILE A 62 -2.20 3.97 -2.42
N LEU A 63 -3.42 4.13 -2.94
CA LEU A 63 -3.65 4.56 -4.33
C LEU A 63 -3.05 5.93 -4.60
N ILE A 64 -3.20 6.85 -3.64
CA ILE A 64 -2.59 8.18 -3.66
C ILE A 64 -1.07 8.02 -3.64
N ALA A 65 -0.49 7.32 -2.66
CA ALA A 65 0.96 7.15 -2.54
C ALA A 65 1.61 6.53 -3.80
N ASN A 66 0.95 5.55 -4.42
CA ASN A 66 1.46 4.86 -5.61
C ASN A 66 1.55 5.78 -6.85
N ARG A 67 0.91 6.95 -6.83
CA ARG A 67 0.99 7.92 -7.96
C ARG A 67 2.38 8.54 -8.13
N TRP A 68 3.21 8.54 -7.08
CA TRP A 68 4.57 9.10 -7.11
C TRP A 68 5.66 8.02 -7.14
N PHE A 69 5.30 6.79 -7.51
CA PHE A 69 6.25 5.68 -7.59
C PHE A 69 7.34 5.97 -8.65
N GLY A 70 8.61 5.98 -8.22
CA GLY A 70 9.77 6.24 -9.09
C GLY A 70 10.36 7.65 -9.01
N ASP A 71 9.75 8.57 -8.27
CA ASP A 71 10.29 9.92 -8.03
C ASP A 71 11.38 9.90 -6.93
N PRO A 72 12.43 10.74 -6.95
CA PRO A 72 13.45 10.78 -5.89
C PRO A 72 12.86 11.10 -4.50
N LEU A 73 11.69 11.74 -4.47
CA LEU A 73 10.93 12.07 -3.26
C LEU A 73 9.93 10.99 -2.83
N TYR A 74 9.91 9.82 -3.50
CA TYR A 74 8.97 8.74 -3.20
C TYR A 74 9.03 8.31 -1.72
N VAL A 75 10.23 8.17 -1.15
CA VAL A 75 10.40 7.70 0.24
C VAL A 75 9.77 8.69 1.25
N PRO A 76 10.06 10.00 1.23
CA PRO A 76 9.36 10.99 2.07
C PRO A 76 7.84 11.02 1.84
N ILE A 77 7.39 10.98 0.58
CA ILE A 77 5.95 11.04 0.24
C ILE A 77 5.22 9.80 0.77
N PHE A 78 5.81 8.61 0.61
CA PHE A 78 5.27 7.36 1.13
C PHE A 78 5.14 7.41 2.65
N PHE A 79 6.19 7.83 3.36
CA PHE A 79 6.14 7.98 4.81
C PHE A 79 5.09 9.00 5.24
N GLY A 80 5.02 10.14 4.57
CA GLY A 80 4.01 11.17 4.81
C GLY A 80 2.59 10.67 4.55
N ALA A 81 2.37 9.88 3.50
CA ALA A 81 1.07 9.29 3.18
C ALA A 81 0.65 8.24 4.20
N VAL A 82 1.57 7.39 4.68
CA VAL A 82 1.29 6.39 5.72
C VAL A 82 0.97 7.08 7.05
N MET A 83 1.81 8.00 7.49
CA MET A 83 1.61 8.74 8.74
C MET A 83 0.38 9.64 8.69
N GLY A 84 0.20 10.38 7.59
CA GLY A 84 -0.96 11.23 7.36
C GLY A 84 -2.24 10.42 7.24
N GLY A 85 -2.18 9.25 6.59
CA GLY A 85 -3.28 8.32 6.51
C GLY A 85 -3.70 7.79 7.88
N TRP A 86 -2.73 7.38 8.69
CA TRP A 86 -2.99 6.96 10.06
C TRP A 86 -3.62 8.09 10.89
N LEU A 87 -3.06 9.30 10.84
CA LEU A 87 -3.56 10.46 11.58
C LEU A 87 -4.98 10.85 11.15
N LEU A 88 -5.24 10.92 9.84
CA LEU A 88 -6.56 11.27 9.32
C LEU A 88 -7.60 10.20 9.71
N LYS A 89 -7.24 8.92 9.66
CA LYS A 89 -8.10 7.82 10.13
C LYS A 89 -8.42 7.95 11.63
N PHE A 90 -7.44 8.35 12.44
CA PHE A 90 -7.63 8.59 13.87
C PHE A 90 -8.58 9.78 14.12
N VAL A 91 -8.42 10.88 13.40
CA VAL A 91 -9.31 12.05 13.49
C VAL A 91 -10.74 11.67 13.09
N VAL A 92 -10.92 10.98 11.96
CA VAL A 92 -12.23 10.50 11.51
C VAL A 92 -12.86 9.59 12.57
N PHE A 93 -12.08 8.69 13.18
CA PHE A 93 -12.56 7.82 14.25
C PHE A 93 -13.11 8.61 15.44
N LEU A 94 -12.36 9.61 15.90
CA LEU A 94 -12.79 10.45 17.00
C LEU A 94 -14.06 11.24 16.66
N VAL A 95 -14.12 11.85 15.48
CA VAL A 95 -15.31 12.58 15.01
C VAL A 95 -16.53 11.67 15.05
N VAL A 96 -16.44 10.46 14.48
CA VAL A 96 -17.54 9.50 14.49
C VAL A 96 -17.92 9.11 15.91
N LEU A 97 -16.95 8.82 16.79
CA LEU A 97 -17.22 8.48 18.19
C LEU A 97 -17.95 9.62 18.91
N PHE A 98 -17.54 10.87 18.71
CA PHE A 98 -18.22 12.02 19.30
C PHE A 98 -19.63 12.23 18.75
N LEU A 99 -19.84 12.01 17.46
CA LEU A 99 -21.17 12.12 16.83
C LEU A 99 -22.13 11.03 17.31
N LEU A 100 -21.64 9.80 17.47
CA LEU A 100 -22.45 8.66 17.89
C LEU A 100 -22.67 8.62 19.41
N ARG A 101 -21.77 9.23 20.19
CA ARG A 101 -21.87 9.25 21.64
C ARG A 101 -23.18 9.89 22.10
N GLY A 102 -23.92 9.19 22.95
CA GLY A 102 -25.14 9.70 23.58
C GLY A 102 -26.36 9.69 22.68
N GLN A 103 -26.29 9.09 21.49
CA GLN A 103 -27.45 8.95 20.61
C GLN A 103 -28.45 7.94 21.18
N PRO A 104 -29.75 8.30 21.32
CA PRO A 104 -30.75 7.45 21.97
C PRO A 104 -31.13 6.20 21.16
N TRP A 105 -30.89 6.22 19.85
CA TRP A 105 -31.14 5.09 18.95
C TRP A 105 -29.96 4.11 18.86
N LEU A 106 -28.80 4.47 19.43
CA LEU A 106 -27.58 3.68 19.34
C LEU A 106 -27.50 2.69 20.52
N ASN A 107 -27.52 1.41 20.21
CA ASN A 107 -27.20 0.36 21.15
C ASN A 107 -25.68 0.13 21.16
N ALA A 108 -25.00 0.63 22.19
CA ALA A 108 -23.54 0.57 22.29
C ALA A 108 -22.98 -0.87 22.25
N GLY A 109 -23.69 -1.83 22.85
CA GLY A 109 -23.27 -3.24 22.84
C GLY A 109 -23.30 -3.85 21.44
N VAL A 110 -24.41 -3.65 20.72
CA VAL A 110 -24.56 -4.15 19.34
C VAL A 110 -23.59 -3.44 18.39
N PHE A 111 -23.46 -2.12 18.51
CA PHE A 111 -22.49 -1.35 17.72
C PHE A 111 -21.06 -1.87 17.91
N PHE A 112 -20.63 -2.05 19.17
CA PHE A 112 -19.28 -2.52 19.49
C PHE A 112 -19.02 -3.93 18.93
N VAL A 113 -19.95 -4.87 19.17
CA VAL A 113 -19.81 -6.24 18.68
C VAL A 113 -19.79 -6.28 17.15
N ALA A 114 -20.67 -5.53 16.48
CA ALA A 114 -20.70 -5.45 15.03
C ALA A 114 -19.40 -4.85 14.46
N LEU A 115 -18.86 -3.81 15.10
CA LEU A 115 -17.58 -3.20 14.70
C LEU A 115 -16.43 -4.20 14.83
N VAL A 116 -16.30 -4.86 15.98
CA VAL A 116 -15.25 -5.86 16.23
C VAL A 116 -15.38 -7.04 15.27
N ALA A 117 -16.60 -7.58 15.11
CA ALA A 117 -16.85 -8.68 14.19
C ALA A 117 -16.49 -8.30 12.74
N SER A 118 -16.79 -7.08 12.30
CA SER A 118 -16.42 -6.59 10.97
C SER A 118 -14.91 -6.56 10.77
N VAL A 119 -14.17 -6.08 11.77
CA VAL A 119 -12.70 -6.06 11.74
C VAL A 119 -12.13 -7.48 11.70
N VAL A 120 -12.63 -8.38 12.54
CA VAL A 120 -12.19 -9.78 12.58
C VAL A 120 -12.45 -10.48 11.25
N VAL A 121 -13.65 -10.32 10.68
CA VAL A 121 -14.00 -10.92 9.38
C VAL A 121 -13.10 -10.37 8.28
N SER A 122 -12.85 -9.05 8.25
CA SER A 122 -11.92 -8.45 7.28
C SER A 122 -10.52 -9.05 7.42
N LEU A 123 -9.98 -9.15 8.64
CA LEU A 123 -8.65 -9.72 8.87
C LEU A 123 -8.57 -11.20 8.47
N VAL A 124 -9.62 -11.97 8.71
CA VAL A 124 -9.69 -13.37 8.27
C VAL A 124 -9.68 -13.44 6.74
N ILE A 125 -10.45 -12.60 6.06
CA ILE A 125 -10.43 -12.51 4.59
C ILE A 125 -9.03 -12.16 4.10
N ASP A 126 -8.39 -11.14 4.69
CA ASP A 126 -7.05 -10.70 4.32
C ASP A 126 -6.02 -11.84 4.51
N ALA A 127 -6.07 -12.55 5.64
CA ALA A 127 -5.18 -13.68 5.93
C ALA A 127 -5.42 -14.87 4.96
N VAL A 128 -6.67 -15.19 4.65
CA VAL A 128 -7.01 -16.25 3.69
C VAL A 128 -6.57 -15.87 2.28
N VAL A 129 -6.82 -14.64 1.85
CA VAL A 129 -6.36 -14.14 0.54
C VAL A 129 -4.84 -14.19 0.46
N MET A 130 -4.15 -13.71 1.50
CA MET A 130 -2.69 -13.71 1.57
C MET A 130 -2.11 -15.12 1.45
N THR A 131 -2.68 -16.10 2.18
CA THR A 131 -2.22 -17.50 2.10
C THR A 131 -2.55 -18.18 0.77
N ARG A 132 -3.54 -17.66 0.02
CA ARG A 132 -3.93 -18.18 -1.30
C ARG A 132 -3.18 -17.52 -2.45
N MET A 133 -2.56 -16.36 -2.25
CA MET A 133 -1.69 -15.74 -3.25
C MET A 133 -0.42 -16.60 -3.43
N ARG A 134 -0.46 -17.49 -4.42
CA ARG A 134 0.75 -18.14 -4.93
C ARG A 134 1.54 -17.09 -5.69
N VAL A 135 2.69 -16.68 -5.15
CA VAL A 135 3.64 -15.84 -5.89
C VAL A 135 4.12 -16.66 -7.08
N PRO A 136 3.88 -16.23 -8.34
CA PRO A 136 4.48 -16.87 -9.50
C PRO A 136 5.99 -16.83 -9.29
N ALA A 137 6.63 -18.00 -9.26
CA ALA A 137 8.09 -18.05 -9.27
C ALA A 137 8.54 -17.32 -10.53
N VAL A 138 9.22 -16.19 -10.35
CA VAL A 138 9.92 -15.54 -11.45
C VAL A 138 11.03 -16.47 -11.87
N ASP A 139 11.04 -16.87 -13.13
CA ASP A 139 12.11 -17.66 -13.73
C ASP A 139 13.30 -16.73 -13.97
N VAL A 140 13.94 -16.30 -12.88
CA VAL A 140 15.23 -15.61 -12.90
C VAL A 140 16.29 -16.69 -12.84
N THR A 141 17.06 -16.83 -13.92
CA THR A 141 18.30 -17.60 -13.90
C THR A 141 19.24 -16.91 -12.92
N LEU A 142 19.41 -17.52 -11.75
CA LEU A 142 20.39 -17.06 -10.77
C LEU A 142 21.79 -17.22 -11.39
N PRO A 143 22.68 -16.22 -11.24
CA PRO A 143 24.08 -16.36 -11.64
C PRO A 143 24.67 -17.63 -11.02
N THR A 144 25.26 -18.46 -11.86
CA THR A 144 25.96 -19.67 -11.45
C THR A 144 27.30 -19.27 -10.84
N LEU A 145 27.88 -20.11 -9.98
CA LEU A 145 29.23 -19.85 -9.45
C LEU A 145 30.27 -19.67 -10.57
N ALA A 146 30.07 -20.28 -11.74
CA ALA A 146 30.90 -20.06 -12.92
C ALA A 146 30.84 -18.60 -13.39
N ASP A 147 29.66 -17.99 -13.42
CA ASP A 147 29.45 -16.60 -13.83
C ASP A 147 30.14 -15.62 -12.87
N VAL A 148 30.08 -15.90 -11.56
CA VAL A 148 30.75 -15.11 -10.51
C VAL A 148 32.28 -15.20 -10.63
N VAL A 149 32.79 -16.40 -10.91
CA VAL A 149 34.24 -16.64 -11.05
C VAL A 149 34.77 -16.03 -12.34
N ASP A 150 34.00 -16.05 -13.43
CA ASP A 150 34.37 -15.42 -14.69
C ASP A 150 34.35 -13.89 -14.58
N ASP A 151 33.40 -13.30 -13.86
CA ASP A 151 33.42 -11.86 -13.54
C ASP A 151 34.61 -11.48 -12.66
N ALA A 152 34.97 -12.31 -11.68
CA ALA A 152 36.16 -12.09 -10.83
C ALA A 152 37.49 -12.22 -11.62
N ARG A 153 37.50 -12.94 -12.75
CA ARG A 153 38.65 -13.06 -13.64
C ARG A 153 38.72 -11.97 -14.70
N ARG A 154 37.66 -11.18 -14.91
CA ARG A 154 37.73 -10.02 -15.82
C ARG A 154 38.72 -9.01 -15.25
N PRO A 155 39.77 -8.63 -16.00
CA PRO A 155 40.64 -7.53 -15.60
C PRO A 155 39.77 -6.28 -15.48
N THR A 156 39.80 -5.60 -14.33
CA THR A 156 39.19 -4.28 -14.21
C THR A 156 39.83 -3.38 -15.25
N ALA A 157 39.06 -2.95 -16.25
CA ALA A 157 39.51 -1.88 -17.12
C ALA A 157 39.90 -0.68 -16.22
N PRO A 158 41.01 0.02 -16.49
CA PRO A 158 41.40 1.15 -15.66
C PRO A 158 40.23 2.12 -15.61
N GLU A 159 39.84 2.52 -14.40
CA GLU A 159 38.92 3.65 -14.25
C GLU A 159 39.51 4.81 -15.04
N GLN A 160 38.81 5.25 -16.08
CA GLN A 160 39.17 6.48 -16.79
C GLN A 160 38.80 7.66 -15.88
N GLY A 161 39.56 7.81 -14.80
CA GLY A 161 39.66 9.02 -14.03
C GLY A 161 40.29 10.09 -14.91
N GLU A 162 39.47 11.02 -15.38
CA GLU A 162 39.47 12.44 -14.97
C GLU A 162 40.79 13.21 -14.74
N ASP A 163 42.00 12.69 -15.01
CA ASP A 163 43.28 13.34 -14.66
C ASP A 163 44.24 13.62 -15.83
N ALA A 164 43.84 13.42 -17.09
CA ALA A 164 44.74 13.59 -18.24
C ALA A 164 44.62 14.96 -18.94
N ALA A 165 44.57 16.07 -18.19
CA ALA A 165 44.52 17.42 -18.74
C ALA A 165 45.52 18.39 -18.11
N GLU A 166 46.78 17.99 -17.87
CA GLU A 166 47.87 18.96 -17.75
C GLU A 166 49.23 18.30 -18.00
N THR A 167 49.84 18.56 -19.16
CA THR A 167 51.27 18.28 -19.39
C THR A 167 51.91 19.57 -19.89
N PRO A 168 52.89 20.15 -19.16
CA PRO A 168 53.56 21.38 -19.58
C PRO A 168 54.45 21.14 -20.81
N PRO A 169 54.67 22.14 -21.68
CA PRO A 169 55.50 21.98 -22.88
C PRO A 169 56.99 21.78 -22.53
N PRO A 170 57.72 20.96 -23.30
CA PRO A 170 59.12 20.62 -23.02
C PRO A 170 60.08 21.78 -23.31
N ALA A 171 61.06 21.94 -22.41
CA ALA A 171 62.03 23.01 -22.39
C ALA A 171 63.39 22.56 -22.95
N ASP A 172 63.57 22.57 -24.27
CA ASP A 172 64.88 22.58 -24.95
C ASP A 172 64.77 22.44 -26.48
N ALA A 173 64.37 23.52 -27.14
CA ALA A 173 64.65 23.68 -28.57
C ALA A 173 65.15 25.10 -28.83
N ASN A 174 66.46 25.32 -28.67
CA ASN A 174 67.11 26.51 -29.19
C ASN A 174 68.26 26.07 -30.12
N PRO A 175 68.23 26.43 -31.42
CA PRO A 175 69.29 26.06 -32.35
C PRO A 175 70.58 26.85 -32.09
N PRO A 176 71.76 26.35 -32.53
CA PRO A 176 73.02 27.06 -32.39
C PRO A 176 73.02 28.36 -33.19
N ARG A 177 73.60 29.41 -32.60
CA ARG A 177 73.77 30.73 -33.21
C ARG A 177 75.00 30.73 -34.11
N ASP A 178 74.76 30.96 -35.40
CA ASP A 178 75.71 31.59 -36.33
C ASP A 178 75.05 32.82 -36.96
#